data_AF-A0A2E8RC14-F1
#
_entry.id   AF-A0A2E8RC14-F1
#
_cell.length_a   1.000
_cell.length_b   1.000
_cell.length_c   1.000
_cell.angle_alpha   90.00
_cell.angle_beta   90.00
_cell.angle_gamma   90.00
#
_symmetry.space_group_name_H-M   'P 1'
#
loop_
_entity.id
_entity.type
_entity.pdbx_description
1 polymer ?
#
loop_
_entity_poly.entity_id
_entity_poly.type
_entity_poly.pdbx_seq_one_letter_code
_entity_poly.pdbx_strand_id
1 'polypeptide(L)'
;MASGVTDKGKAWILETTFRKQMNGGSTNDTMYIALITAATTPNANHDTWNDLNSAEIATGNGYTAGGTSVTRGTTDFDVISADATAESNNYGHVQIKNIEWTASGGSIPNSGDGARYAVLMDNAGSAADNTANKVIAWWDLGSDRSVSDGQKLSLQDMEIRLS
;
A
#
# COMPACT_ATOMS: atom_id res chain seq x y z
N MET A 1 13.23 -3.42 -0.20
CA MET A 1 12.23 -2.86 -1.15
C MET A 1 12.45 -1.36 -1.19
N ALA A 2 12.32 -0.72 -2.35
CA ALA A 2 12.31 0.74 -2.40
C ALA A 2 10.89 1.22 -2.12
N SER A 3 10.71 2.14 -1.19
CA SER A 3 9.40 2.70 -0.86
C SER A 3 9.40 4.21 -1.01
N GLY A 4 8.21 4.77 -1.26
CA GLY A 4 8.00 6.20 -1.32
C GLY A 4 6.67 6.59 -0.71
N VAL A 5 6.56 7.87 -0.33
CA VAL A 5 5.34 8.49 0.20
C VAL A 5 4.94 9.60 -0.74
N THR A 6 3.66 9.65 -1.11
CA THR A 6 3.15 10.67 -2.04
C THR A 6 3.07 12.00 -1.33
N ASP A 7 2.98 13.10 -2.06
CA ASP A 7 2.78 14.40 -1.42
C ASP A 7 1.41 14.46 -0.70
N LYS A 8 0.40 13.76 -1.23
CA LYS A 8 -0.87 13.53 -0.51
C LYS A 8 -0.72 12.66 0.72
N GLY A 9 0.11 11.63 0.68
CA GLY A 9 0.40 10.76 1.81
C GLY A 9 1.05 11.53 2.96
N LYS A 10 2.02 12.39 2.65
CA LYS A 10 2.63 13.28 3.65
C LYS A 10 1.58 14.19 4.29
N ALA A 11 0.75 14.84 3.46
CA ALA A 11 -0.33 15.69 3.97
C ALA A 11 -1.34 14.91 4.83
N TRP A 12 -1.72 13.71 4.39
CA TRP A 12 -2.63 12.81 5.11
C TRP A 12 -2.08 12.42 6.48
N ILE A 13 -0.77 12.11 6.57
CA ILE A 13 -0.12 11.79 7.85
C ILE A 13 -0.16 12.99 8.80
N LEU A 14 0.07 14.20 8.29
CA LEU A 14 -0.03 15.43 9.09
C LEU A 14 -1.48 15.70 9.55
N GLU A 15 -2.47 15.53 8.67
CA GLU A 15 -3.88 15.71 9.01
C GLU A 15 -4.36 14.72 10.07
N THR A 16 -4.04 13.45 9.90
CA THR A 16 -4.46 12.40 10.85
C THR A 16 -3.81 12.57 12.21
N THR A 17 -2.55 13.01 12.26
CA THR A 17 -1.81 13.22 13.51
C THR A 17 -2.25 14.49 14.24
N PHE A 18 -2.30 15.63 13.55
CA PHE A 18 -2.49 16.94 14.19
C PHE A 18 -3.95 17.41 14.20
N ARG A 19 -4.76 16.97 13.24
CA ARG A 19 -6.17 17.40 13.12
C ARG A 19 -7.16 16.30 13.50
N LYS A 20 -6.71 15.05 13.65
CA LYS A 20 -7.60 13.88 13.82
C LYS A 20 -8.65 13.82 12.71
N GLN A 21 -8.23 14.17 11.50
CA GLN A 21 -9.08 14.20 10.31
C GLN A 21 -8.44 13.40 9.19
N MET A 22 -9.26 12.98 8.25
CA MET A 22 -8.85 12.35 7.01
C MET A 22 -9.68 12.92 5.87
N ASN A 23 -9.04 13.58 4.90
CA ASN A 23 -9.72 14.22 3.76
C ASN A 23 -10.83 15.19 4.22
N GLY A 24 -10.57 15.95 5.29
CA GLY A 24 -11.54 16.87 5.90
C GLY A 24 -12.70 16.21 6.68
N GLY A 25 -12.75 14.88 6.78
CA GLY A 25 -13.72 14.10 7.54
C GLY A 25 -13.14 13.44 8.81
N SER A 26 -13.94 12.59 9.46
CA SER A 26 -13.48 11.75 10.57
C SER A 26 -12.45 10.72 10.11
N THR A 27 -11.50 10.38 10.97
CA THR A 27 -10.53 9.32 10.68
C THR A 27 -11.19 7.96 10.56
N ASN A 28 -10.79 7.20 9.54
CA ASN A 28 -11.04 5.76 9.44
C ASN A 28 -9.80 5.01 9.94
N ASP A 29 -10.01 3.88 10.60
CA ASP A 29 -8.92 3.00 11.01
C ASP A 29 -8.57 1.99 9.93
N THR A 30 -9.48 1.72 8.98
CA THR A 30 -9.19 0.86 7.84
C THR A 30 -8.41 1.61 6.76
N MET A 31 -7.46 0.90 6.17
CA MET A 31 -6.65 1.30 5.01
C MET A 31 -6.55 0.08 4.08
N TYR A 32 -6.06 0.27 2.85
CA TYR A 32 -5.97 -0.81 1.87
C TYR A 32 -4.61 -0.87 1.21
N ILE A 33 -4.15 -2.09 0.90
CA ILE A 33 -2.93 -2.34 0.14
C ILE A 33 -3.32 -3.07 -1.13
N ALA A 34 -3.19 -2.40 -2.27
CA ALA A 34 -3.42 -2.93 -3.61
C ALA A 34 -2.10 -3.27 -4.30
N LEU A 35 -2.18 -4.17 -5.30
CA LEU A 35 -1.05 -4.58 -6.12
C LEU A 35 -1.24 -4.06 -7.55
N ILE A 36 -0.20 -3.44 -8.11
CA ILE A 36 -0.21 -2.96 -9.50
C ILE A 36 0.96 -3.55 -10.29
N THR A 37 0.78 -3.63 -11.61
CA THR A 37 1.77 -4.06 -12.60
C THR A 37 2.84 -3.00 -12.85
N ALA A 38 3.85 -3.32 -13.66
CA ALA A 38 4.88 -2.37 -14.10
C ALA A 38 4.38 -1.33 -15.13
N ALA A 39 3.10 -1.40 -15.56
CA ALA A 39 2.54 -0.49 -16.57
C ALA A 39 2.53 0.98 -16.10
N THR A 40 2.47 1.21 -14.78
CA THR A 40 2.56 2.53 -14.17
C THR A 40 3.53 2.47 -12.99
N THR A 41 4.60 3.26 -13.03
CA THR A 41 5.53 3.41 -11.90
C THR A 41 5.00 4.46 -10.93
N PRO A 42 4.67 4.10 -9.67
CA PRO A 42 4.24 5.07 -8.67
C PRO A 42 5.30 6.15 -8.40
N ASN A 43 4.86 7.38 -8.19
CA ASN A 43 5.72 8.52 -7.86
C ASN A 43 4.96 9.46 -6.91
N ALA A 44 5.64 10.53 -6.49
CA ALA A 44 5.13 11.45 -5.48
C ALA A 44 3.83 12.20 -5.87
N ASN A 45 3.52 12.28 -7.17
CA ASN A 45 2.41 13.06 -7.72
C ASN A 45 1.13 12.24 -7.95
N HIS A 46 1.11 10.95 -7.62
CA HIS A 46 -0.13 10.18 -7.65
C HIS A 46 -0.93 10.47 -6.39
N ASP A 47 -2.06 11.16 -6.56
CA ASP A 47 -2.83 11.72 -5.45
C ASP A 47 -3.93 10.77 -5.00
N THR A 48 -4.54 10.06 -5.95
CA THR A 48 -5.70 9.21 -5.74
C THR A 48 -5.52 7.85 -6.37
N TRP A 49 -6.31 6.87 -5.92
CA TRP A 49 -6.29 5.54 -6.52
C TRP A 49 -6.70 5.57 -8.00
N ASN A 50 -7.45 6.59 -8.44
CA ASN A 50 -7.76 6.81 -9.84
C ASN A 50 -6.53 6.99 -10.72
N ASP A 51 -5.42 7.48 -10.17
CA ASP A 51 -4.18 7.68 -10.92
C ASP A 51 -3.43 6.36 -11.17
N LEU A 52 -3.75 5.29 -10.43
CA LEU A 52 -3.02 4.02 -10.43
C LEU A 52 -3.89 2.80 -10.77
N ASN A 53 -5.22 2.87 -10.61
CA ASN A 53 -6.10 1.71 -10.71
C ASN A 53 -6.05 0.99 -12.07
N SER A 54 -5.70 1.70 -13.14
CA SER A 54 -5.64 1.12 -14.48
C SER A 54 -4.51 0.10 -14.61
N ALA A 55 -3.53 0.15 -13.69
CA ALA A 55 -2.43 -0.79 -13.60
C ALA A 55 -2.65 -1.87 -12.52
N GLU A 56 -3.79 -1.88 -11.82
CA GLU A 56 -4.09 -2.92 -10.83
C GLU A 56 -4.02 -4.33 -11.47
N ILE A 57 -3.45 -5.27 -10.74
CA ILE A 57 -3.34 -6.66 -11.23
C ILE A 57 -4.73 -7.29 -11.40
N ALA A 58 -4.85 -8.25 -12.30
CA ALA A 58 -6.13 -8.90 -12.58
C ALA A 58 -6.69 -9.61 -11.33
N THR A 59 -7.94 -9.28 -10.98
CA THR A 59 -8.68 -9.88 -9.87
C THR A 59 -9.00 -11.36 -10.09
N GLY A 60 -9.16 -12.09 -8.99
CA GLY A 60 -9.48 -13.51 -8.98
C GLY A 60 -8.45 -14.31 -8.20
N ASN A 61 -8.75 -15.59 -8.05
CA ASN A 61 -7.90 -16.59 -7.40
C ASN A 61 -7.33 -16.17 -6.04
N GLY A 62 -8.06 -15.40 -5.24
CA GLY A 62 -7.63 -14.93 -3.91
C GLY A 62 -7.20 -13.46 -3.84
N TYR A 63 -7.09 -12.75 -4.98
CA TYR A 63 -6.91 -11.30 -5.02
C TYR A 63 -8.23 -10.58 -5.37
N THR A 64 -8.54 -9.51 -4.63
CA THR A 64 -9.76 -8.68 -4.81
C THR A 64 -9.35 -7.27 -5.22
N ALA A 65 -10.20 -6.58 -6.00
CA ALA A 65 -9.97 -5.19 -6.39
C ALA A 65 -9.81 -4.28 -5.16
N GLY A 66 -8.85 -3.36 -5.21
CA GLY A 66 -8.40 -2.55 -4.07
C GLY A 66 -7.53 -3.32 -3.06
N GLY A 67 -7.26 -4.59 -3.32
CA GLY A 67 -6.38 -5.45 -2.54
C GLY A 67 -6.93 -5.85 -1.17
N THR A 68 -6.09 -5.76 -0.14
CA THR A 68 -6.41 -6.23 1.21
C THR A 68 -6.44 -5.10 2.23
N SER A 69 -7.29 -5.23 3.25
CA SER A 69 -7.38 -4.23 4.31
C SER A 69 -6.28 -4.38 5.36
N VAL A 70 -5.76 -3.26 5.83
CA VAL A 70 -4.96 -3.16 7.06
C VAL A 70 -5.62 -2.16 8.00
N THR A 71 -5.49 -2.38 9.30
CA THR A 71 -6.10 -1.55 10.35
C THR A 71 -5.04 -0.76 11.08
N ARG A 72 -5.22 0.56 11.16
CA ARG A 72 -4.37 1.46 11.95
C ARG A 72 -4.34 0.99 13.40
N GLY A 73 -3.14 0.75 13.90
CA GLY A 73 -2.92 0.25 15.25
C GLY A 73 -1.73 -0.69 15.31
N THR A 74 -1.37 -1.08 16.53
CA THR A 74 -0.14 -1.84 16.81
C THR A 74 -0.17 -3.27 16.28
N THR A 75 -1.31 -3.77 15.79
CA THR A 75 -1.44 -5.12 15.22
C THR A 75 -0.95 -5.18 13.78
N ASP A 76 -1.35 -4.21 12.95
CA ASP A 76 -0.96 -4.22 11.52
C ASP A 76 0.20 -3.27 11.23
N PHE A 77 0.42 -2.27 12.09
CA PHE A 77 1.57 -1.36 12.08
C PHE A 77 2.39 -1.62 13.36
N ASP A 78 3.21 -2.66 13.33
CA ASP A 78 3.76 -3.33 14.50
C ASP A 78 5.08 -2.74 15.01
N VAL A 79 5.87 -2.14 14.12
CA VAL A 79 7.12 -1.46 14.47
C VAL A 79 7.02 0.02 14.12
N ILE A 80 7.27 0.89 15.10
CA ILE A 80 7.51 2.31 14.87
C ILE A 80 8.82 2.71 15.55
N SER A 81 9.71 3.35 14.79
CA SER A 81 11.01 3.78 15.32
C SER A 81 11.49 5.03 14.60
N ALA A 82 12.34 5.79 15.27
CA ALA A 82 13.13 6.83 14.64
C ALA A 82 14.55 6.29 14.51
N ASP A 83 15.13 6.33 13.32
CA ASP A 83 16.55 6.04 13.15
C ASP A 83 17.33 7.29 13.58
N ALA A 84 17.56 7.42 14.88
CA ALA A 84 18.35 8.51 15.46
C ALA A 84 19.83 8.10 15.67
N THR A 85 20.22 6.89 15.25
CA THR A 85 21.55 6.32 15.56
C THR A 85 22.59 6.54 14.46
N ALA A 86 22.19 7.09 13.30
CA ALA A 86 23.13 7.54 12.28
C ALA A 86 22.92 9.03 11.99
N GLU A 87 23.97 9.83 12.18
CA GLU A 87 24.08 11.26 11.80
C GLU A 87 23.73 11.54 10.31
N SER A 88 23.49 10.49 9.50
CA SER A 88 23.12 10.54 8.08
C SER A 88 21.67 10.15 7.77
N ASN A 89 20.95 9.51 8.70
CA ASN A 89 19.66 8.88 8.43
C ASN A 89 18.54 9.58 9.21
N ASN A 90 18.29 10.85 8.92
CA ASN A 90 17.26 11.62 9.62
C ASN A 90 15.84 11.26 9.12
N TYR A 91 15.33 10.08 9.49
CA TYR A 91 13.96 9.65 9.16
C TYR A 91 13.27 8.88 10.29
N GLY A 92 11.95 9.05 10.36
CA GLY A 92 11.06 8.18 11.13
C GLY A 92 10.48 7.09 10.22
N HIS A 93 10.24 5.90 10.77
CA HIS A 93 9.61 4.83 10.01
C HIS A 93 8.58 4.02 10.79
N VAL A 94 7.67 3.41 10.03
CA VAL A 94 6.72 2.41 10.51
C VAL A 94 6.75 1.18 9.60
N GLN A 95 6.71 -0.01 10.18
CA GLN A 95 6.59 -1.28 9.47
C GLN A 95 5.15 -1.76 9.49
N ILE A 96 4.73 -2.37 8.38
CA ILE A 96 3.47 -3.09 8.27
C ILE A 96 3.75 -4.58 8.46
N LYS A 97 2.83 -5.29 9.13
CA LYS A 97 2.86 -6.74 9.24
C LYS A 97 3.01 -7.42 7.88
N ASN A 98 3.39 -8.69 7.89
CA ASN A 98 3.39 -9.50 6.67
C ASN A 98 1.98 -9.56 6.07
N ILE A 99 1.91 -9.28 4.77
CA ILE A 99 0.68 -9.37 3.99
C ILE A 99 0.75 -10.58 3.08
N GLU A 100 -0.29 -11.39 3.07
CA GLU A 100 -0.34 -12.61 2.29
C GLU A 100 -1.64 -12.69 1.48
N TRP A 101 -1.50 -13.04 0.20
CA TRP A 101 -2.60 -13.52 -0.63
C TRP A 101 -2.35 -14.98 -0.98
N THR A 102 -3.35 -15.83 -0.78
CA THR A 102 -3.27 -17.25 -1.17
C THR A 102 -3.92 -17.43 -2.53
N ALA A 103 -3.17 -17.94 -3.50
CA ALA A 103 -3.70 -18.31 -4.80
C ALA A 103 -4.65 -19.52 -4.66
N SER A 104 -5.90 -19.37 -5.08
CA SER A 104 -6.91 -20.43 -4.99
C SER A 104 -7.78 -20.51 -6.24
N GLY A 105 -7.71 -21.64 -6.95
CA GLY A 105 -8.44 -21.86 -8.20
C GLY A 105 -7.72 -21.37 -9.46
N GLY A 106 -6.46 -20.92 -9.32
CA GLY A 106 -5.61 -20.44 -10.41
C GLY A 106 -4.44 -19.59 -9.89
N SER A 107 -3.70 -18.93 -10.78
CA SER A 107 -2.58 -18.06 -10.40
C SER A 107 -3.05 -16.71 -9.86
N ILE A 108 -2.20 -16.07 -9.04
CA ILE A 108 -2.26 -14.63 -8.79
C ILE A 108 -1.08 -13.98 -9.54
N PRO A 109 -1.32 -13.00 -10.44
CA PRO A 109 -2.65 -12.57 -10.89
C PRO A 109 -3.35 -13.61 -11.76
N ASN A 110 -4.68 -13.49 -11.88
CA ASN A 110 -5.50 -14.42 -12.66
C ASN A 110 -5.22 -14.35 -14.17
N SER A 111 -4.63 -13.24 -14.63
CA SER A 111 -4.15 -13.05 -16.00
C SER A 111 -3.19 -11.86 -16.06
N GLY A 112 -2.45 -11.73 -17.17
CA GLY A 112 -1.57 -10.60 -17.41
C GLY A 112 -0.24 -10.66 -16.65
N ASP A 113 0.41 -9.52 -16.53
CA ASP A 113 1.72 -9.39 -15.90
C ASP A 113 1.63 -9.43 -14.37
N GLY A 114 2.72 -9.82 -13.72
CA GLY A 114 2.79 -9.93 -12.27
C GLY A 114 2.71 -8.59 -11.53
N ALA A 115 2.49 -8.65 -10.22
CA ALA A 115 2.54 -7.49 -9.35
C ALA A 115 3.97 -6.95 -9.29
N ARG A 116 4.16 -5.68 -9.65
CA ARG A 116 5.44 -4.98 -9.57
C ARG A 116 5.54 -4.07 -8.35
N TYR A 117 4.42 -3.44 -7.98
CA TYR A 117 4.35 -2.52 -6.85
C TYR A 117 3.19 -2.87 -5.92
N ALA A 118 3.37 -2.59 -4.64
CA ALA A 118 2.28 -2.52 -3.66
C ALA A 118 1.98 -1.06 -3.34
N VAL A 119 0.70 -0.72 -3.13
CA VAL A 119 0.23 0.65 -2.95
C VAL A 119 -0.67 0.72 -1.72
N LEU A 120 -0.28 1.49 -0.71
CA LEU A 120 -1.10 1.79 0.45
C LEU A 120 -2.01 2.98 0.15
N MET A 121 -3.28 2.80 0.44
CA MET A 121 -4.34 3.77 0.25
C MET A 121 -5.10 3.98 1.56
N ASP A 122 -5.66 5.17 1.72
CA ASP A 122 -6.64 5.41 2.76
C ASP A 122 -7.99 4.72 2.44
N ASN A 123 -8.92 4.69 3.40
CA ASN A 123 -10.30 4.26 3.19
C ASN A 123 -11.28 5.44 3.30
N ALA A 124 -11.42 6.20 2.21
CA ALA A 124 -12.41 7.28 2.14
C ALA A 124 -13.82 6.80 1.73
N GLY A 125 -13.99 5.49 1.50
CA GLY A 125 -15.28 4.87 1.17
C GLY A 125 -15.23 3.34 1.19
N SER A 126 -14.62 2.74 0.17
CA SER A 126 -14.40 1.28 0.06
C SER A 126 -13.08 0.99 -0.65
N ALA A 127 -12.61 -0.26 -0.61
CA ALA A 127 -11.35 -0.67 -1.24
C ALA A 127 -11.23 -0.26 -2.73
N ALA A 128 -12.34 -0.30 -3.47
CA ALA A 128 -12.38 0.00 -4.90
C ALA A 128 -12.77 1.46 -5.23
N ASP A 129 -12.95 2.33 -4.23
CA ASP A 129 -13.29 3.74 -4.49
C ASP A 129 -12.06 4.50 -4.99
N ASN A 130 -11.94 4.58 -6.31
CA ASN A 130 -10.80 5.18 -6.96
C ASN A 130 -10.72 6.70 -6.86
N THR A 131 -11.86 7.39 -6.70
CA THR A 131 -11.87 8.86 -6.63
C THR A 131 -11.67 9.38 -5.20
N ALA A 132 -12.16 8.63 -4.21
CA ALA A 132 -12.06 9.03 -2.83
C ALA A 132 -10.72 8.59 -2.21
N ASN A 133 -10.25 7.37 -2.51
CA ASN A 133 -9.07 6.83 -1.85
C ASN A 133 -7.81 7.58 -2.27
N LYS A 134 -7.10 8.13 -1.29
CA LYS A 134 -5.82 8.81 -1.45
C LYS A 134 -4.71 7.78 -1.40
N VAL A 135 -3.75 7.91 -2.31
CA VAL A 135 -2.55 7.09 -2.28
C VAL A 135 -1.60 7.68 -1.24
N ILE A 136 -1.15 6.86 -0.30
CA ILE A 136 -0.29 7.29 0.81
C ILE A 136 1.15 6.91 0.52
N ALA A 137 1.40 5.63 0.27
CA ALA A 137 2.74 5.10 0.10
C ALA A 137 2.75 3.97 -0.94
N TRP A 138 3.92 3.62 -1.43
CA TRP A 138 4.11 2.48 -2.33
C TRP A 138 5.44 1.77 -2.07
N TRP A 139 5.53 0.52 -2.51
CA TRP A 139 6.72 -0.32 -2.45
C TRP A 139 6.99 -0.98 -3.79
N ASP A 140 8.23 -0.88 -4.29
CA ASP A 140 8.71 -1.68 -5.42
C ASP A 140 9.14 -3.07 -4.94
N LEU A 141 8.54 -4.11 -5.55
CA LEU A 141 8.79 -5.52 -5.26
C LEU A 141 10.09 -6.04 -5.92
N GLY A 142 10.76 -5.21 -6.72
CA GLY A 142 12.05 -5.46 -7.38
C GLY A 142 11.95 -6.25 -8.68
N SER A 143 10.91 -7.06 -8.83
CA SER A 143 10.55 -7.82 -10.04
C SER A 143 9.04 -8.07 -10.04
N ASP A 144 8.48 -8.38 -11.20
CA ASP A 144 7.08 -8.80 -11.29
C ASP A 144 6.90 -10.10 -10.50
N ARG A 145 5.85 -10.14 -9.68
CA ARG A 145 5.53 -11.27 -8.80
C ARG A 145 4.26 -11.94 -9.27
N SER A 146 4.35 -13.24 -9.45
CA SER A 146 3.20 -14.12 -9.65
C SER A 146 3.39 -15.40 -8.86
N VAL A 147 2.28 -16.03 -8.51
CA VAL A 147 2.24 -17.29 -7.76
C VAL A 147 1.18 -18.20 -8.36
N SER A 148 1.48 -19.49 -8.39
CA SER A 148 0.56 -20.52 -8.89
C SER A 148 -0.46 -20.94 -7.84
N ASP A 149 -1.50 -21.67 -8.25
CA ASP A 149 -2.51 -22.21 -7.35
C ASP A 149 -1.91 -22.94 -6.14
N GLY A 150 -2.44 -22.67 -4.95
CA GLY A 150 -1.95 -23.19 -3.68
C GLY A 150 -0.72 -22.48 -3.10
N GLN A 151 -0.08 -21.56 -3.84
CA GLN A 151 1.04 -20.78 -3.34
C GLN A 151 0.59 -19.44 -2.71
N LYS A 152 1.45 -18.87 -1.88
CA LYS A 152 1.23 -17.57 -1.25
C LYS A 152 2.09 -16.50 -1.93
N LEU A 153 1.48 -15.38 -2.27
CA LEU A 153 2.17 -14.14 -2.54
C LEU A 153 2.31 -13.39 -1.22
N SER A 154 3.52 -13.31 -0.68
CA SER A 154 3.82 -12.64 0.58
C SER A 154 4.63 -11.36 0.38
N LEU A 155 4.23 -10.32 1.08
CA LEU A 155 4.99 -9.09 1.26
C LEU A 155 5.45 -9.03 2.71
N GLN A 156 6.72 -8.74 2.91
CA GLN A 156 7.38 -8.72 4.21
C GLN A 156 8.19 -7.43 4.34
N ASP A 157 8.39 -6.96 5.57
CA ASP A 157 9.20 -5.79 5.88
C ASP A 157 8.83 -4.54 5.05
N MET A 158 7.52 -4.34 4.84
CA MET A 158 7.03 -3.15 4.17
C MET A 158 7.15 -1.95 5.10
N GLU A 159 8.08 -1.06 4.77
CA GLU A 159 8.41 0.11 5.58
C GLU A 159 7.95 1.42 4.91
N ILE A 160 7.29 2.28 5.68
CA ILE A 160 6.99 3.67 5.31
C ILE A 160 8.01 4.56 6.01
N ARG A 161 8.73 5.38 5.24
CA ARG A 161 9.71 6.34 5.76
C ARG A 161 9.23 7.77 5.56
N LEU A 162 9.43 8.60 6.57
CA LEU A 162 9.20 10.05 6.51
C LEU A 162 10.51 10.78 6.76
N SER A 163 10.90 11.59 5.78
CA SER A 163 12.10 12.44 5.76
C SER A 163 11.75 13.83 5.24
#